data_AF-A0A920M7R5-F1
#
_entry.id   AF-A0A920M7R5-F1
#
_cell.length_a   1.000
_cell.length_b   1.000
_cell.length_c   1.000
_cell.angle_alpha   90.00
_cell.angle_beta   90.00
_cell.angle_gamma   90.00
#
_symmetry.space_group_name_H-M   'P 1'
#
loop_
_entity.id
_entity.type
_entity.pdbx_description
1 polymer ?
#
loop_
_entity_poly.entity_id
_entity_poly.type
_entity_poly.pdbx_seq_one_letter_code
_entity_poly.pdbx_strand_id
1 'polypeptide(L)' 'MRPIEMLSGESDFNETFFTNARTSKENVVGKINGGWAVAMTLLGYERGESAATMPIMFRNEMDKLIELAFGKG' A
#
# COMPACT_ATOMS: atom_id res chain seq x y z
N MET A 1 5.17 13.88 14.34
CA MET A 1 4.06 13.45 13.47
C MET A 1 2.84 13.17 14.33
N ARG A 2 1.64 13.17 13.77
CA ARG A 2 0.39 12.83 14.49
C ARG A 2 -0.15 11.51 13.95
N PRO A 3 0.17 10.37 14.60
CA PRO A 3 -0.24 9.06 14.13
C PRO A 3 -1.75 8.85 14.28
N ILE A 4 -2.30 8.05 13.37
CA ILE A 4 -3.69 7.59 13.40
C ILE A 4 -3.66 6.14 13.84
N GLU A 5 -4.27 5.85 15.00
CA GLU A 5 -4.37 4.49 15.51
C GLU A 5 -5.39 3.69 14.68
N MET A 6 -4.93 2.57 14.12
CA MET A 6 -5.73 1.67 13.30
C MET A 6 -6.41 0.60 14.17
N LEU A 7 -7.43 -0.07 13.61
CA LEU A 7 -8.14 -1.16 14.31
C LEU A 7 -7.23 -2.34 14.67
N SER A 8 -6.10 -2.50 13.97
CA SER A 8 -5.07 -3.49 14.28
C SER A 8 -4.24 -3.15 15.53
N GLY A 9 -4.38 -1.93 16.08
CA GLY A 9 -3.50 -1.39 17.13
C GLY A 9 -2.20 -0.80 16.60
N GLU A 10 -1.97 -0.84 15.29
CA GLU A 10 -0.80 -0.25 14.62
C GLU A 10 -1.05 1.22 14.27
N SER A 11 0.00 1.92 13.80
CA SER A 11 -0.06 3.36 13.52
C SER A 11 0.79 3.73 12.30
N ASP A 12 0.49 3.10 11.16
CA ASP A 12 1.24 3.30 9.91
C ASP A 12 0.88 4.61 9.19
N PHE A 13 -0.26 5.23 9.53
CA PHE A 13 -0.74 6.46 8.91
C PHE A 13 -0.58 7.68 9.82
N ASN A 14 -0.35 8.84 9.21
CA ASN A 14 -0.23 10.12 9.90
C ASN A 14 -0.97 11.20 9.11
N GLU A 15 -1.50 12.19 9.82
CA GLU A 15 -2.02 13.40 9.16
C GLU A 15 -0.87 14.36 8.82
N THR A 16 -0.89 14.93 7.61
CA THR A 16 0.13 15.87 7.12
C THR A 16 -0.53 17.16 6.63
N PHE A 17 -0.04 18.31 7.09
CA PHE A 17 -0.54 19.63 6.70
C PHE A 17 0.51 20.41 5.92
N PHE A 18 0.08 21.11 4.87
CA PHE A 18 0.91 22.03 4.11
C PHE A 18 0.46 23.47 4.36
N THR A 19 1.18 24.21 5.21
CA THR A 19 0.90 25.62 5.51
C THR A 19 2.02 26.50 4.96
N ASN A 20 1.70 27.35 3.96
CA ASN A 20 2.70 28.18 3.26
C ASN A 20 3.91 27.39 2.73
N ALA A 21 3.73 26.09 2.45
CA ALA A 21 4.79 25.24 1.93
C ALA A 21 5.22 25.75 0.54
N ARG A 22 6.53 25.86 0.33
CA ARG A 22 7.12 26.21 -0.97
C ARG A 22 7.97 25.06 -1.46
N THR A 23 7.97 24.87 -2.78
CA THR A 23 8.82 23.90 -3.46
C THR A 23 9.27 24.51 -4.78
N SER A 24 10.34 23.96 -5.35
CA SER A 24 10.85 24.45 -6.63
C SER A 24 10.04 23.90 -7.81
N LYS A 25 10.09 24.61 -8.95
CA LYS A 25 9.30 24.26 -10.14
C LYS A 25 9.74 22.92 -10.74
N GLU A 26 11.00 22.55 -10.61
CA GLU A 26 11.57 21.27 -11.05
C GLU A 26 11.04 20.06 -10.27
N ASN A 27 10.42 20.26 -9.11
CA ASN A 27 9.81 19.19 -8.33
C ASN A 27 8.40 18.81 -8.84
N VAL A 28 7.92 19.41 -9.94
CA VAL A 28 6.67 19.00 -10.58
C VAL A 28 6.83 17.60 -11.16
N VAL A 29 6.08 16.65 -10.62
CA VAL A 29 6.02 15.28 -11.14
C VAL A 29 5.02 15.19 -12.29
N GLY A 30 5.49 14.82 -13.48
CA GLY A 30 4.67 14.77 -14.69
C GLY A 30 4.46 16.15 -15.31
N LYS A 31 3.24 16.43 -15.78
CA LYS A 31 2.86 17.72 -16.38
C LYS A 31 2.05 18.56 -15.41
N ILE A 32 2.16 19.89 -15.48
CA ILE A 32 1.24 20.80 -14.76
C ILE A 32 -0.20 20.45 -15.17
N ASN A 33 -1.09 20.33 -14.18
CA ASN A 33 -2.48 19.84 -14.32
C ASN A 33 -2.62 18.37 -14.76
N GLY A 34 -1.53 17.60 -14.82
CA GLY A 34 -1.52 16.18 -15.20
C GLY A 34 -1.49 15.21 -14.01
N GLY A 35 -1.71 15.68 -12.79
CA GLY A 35 -1.51 14.88 -11.57
C GLY A 35 -2.38 13.63 -11.47
N TRP A 36 -3.58 13.64 -12.07
CA TRP A 36 -4.47 12.49 -12.06
C TRP A 36 -3.86 11.27 -12.77
N ALA A 37 -3.26 11.46 -13.94
CA ALA A 37 -2.65 10.36 -14.68
C ALA A 37 -1.46 9.75 -13.91
N VAL A 38 -0.68 10.59 -13.23
CA VAL A 38 0.42 10.14 -12.35
C VAL A 38 -0.13 9.31 -11.19
N ALA A 39 -1.15 9.81 -10.50
CA ALA A 39 -1.78 9.12 -9.38
C ALA A 39 -2.38 7.77 -9.78
N MET A 40 -3.08 7.71 -10.92
CA MET A 40 -3.67 6.45 -11.41
C MET A 40 -2.62 5.44 -11.85
N THR A 41 -1.52 5.90 -12.44
CA THR A 41 -0.41 5.01 -12.81
C THR A 41 0.21 4.38 -11.57
N LEU A 42 0.51 5.18 -10.54
CA LEU A 42 1.05 4.67 -9.27
C LEU A 42 0.09 3.69 -8.59
N LEU A 43 -1.21 4.05 -8.50
CA LEU A 43 -2.25 3.19 -7.94
C LEU A 43 -2.35 1.85 -8.66
N GLY A 44 -2.16 1.84 -9.99
CA GLY A 44 -2.13 0.63 -10.79
C GLY A 44 -0.99 -0.31 -10.39
N TYR A 45 0.20 0.22 -10.11
CA TYR A 45 1.32 -0.57 -9.61
C TYR A 45 1.07 -1.12 -8.21
N GLU A 46 0.61 -0.29 -7.28
CA GLU A 46 0.33 -0.68 -5.90
C GLU A 46 -0.72 -1.81 -5.83
N ARG A 47 -1.75 -1.75 -6.67
CA ARG A 47 -2.78 -2.80 -6.76
C ARG A 47 -2.33 -4.04 -7.54
N GLY A 48 -1.55 -3.83 -8.61
CA GLY A 48 -1.04 -4.91 -9.44
C GLY A 48 -0.07 -5.81 -8.70
N GLU A 49 0.81 -5.24 -7.87
CA GLU A 49 1.73 -6.00 -7.03
C GLU A 49 0.96 -6.89 -6.04
N SER A 50 0.03 -6.30 -5.28
CA SER A 50 -0.78 -7.05 -4.31
C SER A 50 -1.57 -8.19 -4.96
N ALA A 51 -2.14 -7.97 -6.14
CA ALA A 51 -2.87 -9.01 -6.88
C ALA A 51 -1.97 -10.17 -7.34
N ALA A 52 -0.69 -9.91 -7.60
CA ALA A 52 0.27 -10.94 -8.01
C ALA A 52 0.83 -11.73 -6.83
N THR A 53 1.07 -11.09 -5.68
CA THR A 53 1.75 -11.71 -4.54
C THR A 53 0.80 -12.35 -3.52
N MET A 54 -0.39 -11.78 -3.30
CA MET A 54 -1.35 -12.32 -2.32
C MET A 54 -1.79 -13.76 -2.60
N PRO A 55 -2.08 -14.21 -3.85
CA PRO A 55 -2.51 -15.58 -4.10
C PRO A 55 -1.43 -16.62 -3.77
N ILE A 56 -0.15 -16.28 -3.95
CA ILE A 56 0.98 -17.15 -3.61
C ILE A 56 1.04 -17.32 -2.09
N MET A 57 0.98 -16.21 -1.35
CA MET A 57 0.98 -16.22 0.11
C MET A 57 -0.23 -16.99 0.66
N PHE A 58 -1.42 -16.77 0.09
CA PHE A 58 -2.62 -17.47 0.48
C PHE A 58 -2.53 -18.98 0.26
N ARG A 59 -1.97 -19.41 -0.88
CA ARG A 59 -1.72 -20.83 -1.15
C ARG A 59 -0.79 -21.45 -0.10
N ASN A 60 0.32 -20.78 0.20
CA ASN A 60 1.27 -21.28 1.21
C ASN A 60 0.62 -21.42 2.58
N GLU A 61 -0.21 -20.46 3.01
CA GLU A 61 -0.93 -20.56 4.28
C GLU A 61 -2.01 -21.64 4.24
N MET A 62 -2.69 -21.81 3.11
CA MET A 62 -3.68 -22.88 2.95
C MET A 62 -3.05 -24.27 3.03
N ASP A 63 -1.89 -24.47 2.40
CA ASP A 63 -1.16 -25.74 2.45
C ASP A 63 -0.74 -26.06 3.89
N LYS A 64 -0.27 -25.07 4.66
CA LYS A 64 0.06 -25.23 6.10
C LYS A 64 -1.17 -25.60 6.93
N LEU A 65 -2.33 -25.00 6.66
CA LEU A 65 -3.57 -25.32 7.37
C LEU A 65 -4.05 -26.74 7.08
N ILE A 66 -3.94 -27.20 5.84
CA ILE A 66 -4.27 -28.57 5.44
C ILE A 66 -3.34 -29.56 6.14
N GLU A 67 -2.03 -29.29 6.15
CA GLU A 67 -1.05 -30.12 6.85
C GLU A 67 -1.34 -30.17 8.35
N LEU A 68 -1.69 -29.06 8.98
CA LEU A 68 -2.06 -29.04 10.40
C LEU A 68 -3.33 -29.87 10.67
N ALA A 69 -4.33 -29.79 9.80
CA ALA A 69 -5.62 -30.45 9.99
C ALA A 69 -5.55 -31.97 9.75
N PHE A 70 -4.72 -32.43 8.82
CA PHE A 70 -4.71 -33.83 8.35
C PHE A 70 -3.35 -34.53 8.45
N GLY A 71 -2.26 -33.81 8.66
CA GLY A 71 -0.88 -34.31 8.69
C GLY A 71 -0.42 -34.88 10.04
N LYS A 72 -1.31 -35.01 11.02
CA LYS A 72 -1.04 -35.76 12.25
C LYS A 72 -1.89 -37.04 12.31
N GLY A 73 -1.35 -38.08 11.68
CA GLY A 73 -1.56 -39.50 11.97
C GLY A 73 -0.20 -40.16 12.08
#